data_AF-A0A3D0GZM0-F1
#
_entry.id   AF-A0A3D0GZM0-F1
#
_cell.length_a   1.000
_cell.length_b   1.000
_cell.length_c   1.000
_cell.angle_alpha   90.00
_cell.angle_beta   90.00
_cell.angle_gamma   90.00
#
_symmetry.space_group_name_H-M   'P 1'
#
loop_
_entity.id
_entity.type
_entity.pdbx_description
1 polymer ?
#
loop_
_entity_poly.entity_id
_entity_poly.type
_entity_poly.pdbx_seq_one_letter_code
_entity_poly.pdbx_strand_id
1 'polypeptide(L)'
;MSEPIWIPFVDLRATLPAETGIWAVPSVRDRVRAIFPFPLLAMGERLPGQRALLVVGGGTLIDEAKVWRREQAPDLELVAVPSVWGSGAEVSPIAVLNRDGKKVIQKDPRLLPDRYSFWPELASSIPR
;
A
#
# COMPACT_ATOMS: atom_id res chain seq x y z
N MET A 1 11.35 -11.95 -12.90
CA MET A 1 10.43 -11.02 -12.20
C MET A 1 9.79 -11.82 -11.08
N SER A 2 9.85 -11.34 -9.84
CA SER A 2 9.17 -11.99 -8.72
C SER A 2 7.73 -11.48 -8.62
N GLU A 3 6.79 -12.39 -8.46
CA GLU A 3 5.41 -12.06 -8.14
C GLU A 3 5.33 -11.46 -6.72
N PRO A 4 4.32 -10.61 -6.43
CA PRO A 4 4.10 -10.09 -5.09
C PRO A 4 3.82 -11.25 -4.13
N ILE A 5 4.45 -11.22 -2.96
CA ILE A 5 4.31 -12.30 -1.97
C ILE A 5 3.08 -12.03 -1.09
N TRP A 6 2.18 -12.99 -1.01
CA TRP A 6 1.06 -12.95 -0.06
C TRP A 6 1.54 -13.24 1.36
N ILE A 7 1.12 -12.39 2.30
CA ILE A 7 1.35 -12.58 3.75
C ILE A 7 -0.01 -12.64 4.45
N PRO A 8 -0.25 -13.62 5.34
CA PRO A 8 -1.43 -13.60 6.21
C PRO A 8 -1.45 -12.33 7.08
N PHE A 9 -2.60 -11.66 7.18
CA PHE A 9 -2.68 -10.39 7.91
C PHE A 9 -2.28 -10.49 9.38
N VAL A 10 -2.55 -11.64 10.00
CA VAL A 10 -2.14 -11.94 11.38
C VAL A 10 -0.63 -11.93 11.57
N ASP A 11 0.14 -12.27 10.53
CA ASP A 11 1.59 -12.32 10.55
C ASP A 11 2.22 -11.01 10.06
N LEU A 12 1.47 -10.20 9.31
CA LEU A 12 1.95 -9.01 8.61
C LEU A 12 2.83 -8.11 9.48
N ARG A 13 2.37 -7.79 10.69
CA ARG A 13 3.10 -6.93 11.63
C ARG A 13 4.49 -7.48 11.96
N ALA A 14 4.62 -8.78 12.20
CA ALA A 14 5.88 -9.40 12.58
C ALA A 14 6.89 -9.44 11.42
N THR A 15 6.40 -9.33 10.18
CA THR A 15 7.22 -9.36 8.97
C THR A 15 7.67 -7.98 8.49
N LEU A 16 7.22 -6.89 9.12
CA LEU A 16 7.57 -5.52 8.75
C LEU A 16 8.80 -5.05 9.55
N PRO A 17 9.75 -4.36 8.91
CA PRO A 17 10.90 -3.79 9.62
C PRO A 17 10.45 -2.68 10.58
N ALA A 18 11.27 -2.39 11.60
CA ALA A 18 10.99 -1.33 12.57
C ALA A 18 10.88 0.06 11.90
N GLU A 19 11.62 0.28 10.82
CA GLU A 19 11.66 1.49 10.01
C GLU A 19 10.55 1.52 8.95
N THR A 20 9.35 1.03 9.30
CA THR A 20 8.17 1.08 8.43
C THR A 20 7.47 2.43 8.57
N GLY A 21 7.14 3.06 7.46
CA GLY A 21 6.17 4.16 7.40
C GLY A 21 4.82 3.65 6.90
N ILE A 22 3.72 4.27 7.33
CA ILE A 22 2.38 3.87 6.89
C ILE A 22 1.68 5.00 6.14
N TRP A 23 1.14 4.69 4.96
CA TRP A 23 0.11 5.50 4.33
C TRP A 23 -1.26 4.83 4.50
N ALA A 24 -2.22 5.59 5.00
CA ALA A 24 -3.57 5.08 5.21
C ALA A 24 -4.65 6.11 4.86
N VAL A 25 -5.71 5.66 4.20
CA VAL A 25 -6.91 6.49 3.96
C VAL A 25 -7.58 6.86 5.29
N PRO A 26 -8.21 8.04 5.41
CA PRO A 26 -8.76 8.53 6.68
C PRO A 26 -9.65 7.53 7.42
N SER A 27 -10.52 6.82 6.69
CA SER A 27 -11.50 5.89 7.25
C SER A 27 -10.91 4.67 7.98
N VAL A 28 -9.63 4.35 7.78
CA VAL A 28 -8.97 3.19 8.42
C VAL A 28 -7.84 3.58 9.38
N ARG A 29 -7.51 4.87 9.51
CA ARG A 29 -6.34 5.33 10.28
C ARG A 29 -6.36 4.90 11.74
N ASP A 30 -7.50 5.00 12.41
CA ASP A 30 -7.60 4.64 13.83
C ASP A 30 -7.43 3.14 14.05
N ARG A 31 -8.00 2.33 13.15
CA ARG A 31 -7.81 0.88 13.19
C ARG A 31 -6.36 0.50 12.90
N VAL A 32 -5.72 1.17 11.94
CA VAL A 32 -4.30 0.97 11.62
C VAL A 32 -3.42 1.30 12.83
N ARG A 33 -3.64 2.44 13.49
CA ARG A 33 -2.92 2.86 14.71
C ARG A 33 -3.05 1.86 15.85
N ALA A 34 -4.21 1.22 15.98
CA ALA A 34 -4.44 0.24 17.03
C ALA A 34 -3.63 -1.05 16.84
N ILE A 35 -3.25 -1.39 15.59
CA ILE A 35 -2.60 -2.66 15.25
C ILE A 35 -1.10 -2.48 15.03
N PHE A 36 -0.72 -1.44 14.30
CA PHE A 36 0.65 -1.23 13.85
C PHE A 36 1.33 -0.13 14.69
N PRO A 37 2.47 -0.43 15.33
CA PRO A 37 3.21 0.54 16.14
C PRO A 37 4.10 1.45 15.28
N PHE A 38 3.72 1.70 14.02
CA PHE A 38 4.51 2.46 13.06
C PHE A 38 3.87 3.83 12.79
N PRO A 39 4.68 4.85 12.46
CA PRO A 39 4.18 6.19 12.18
C PRO A 39 3.26 6.23 10.94
N LEU A 40 2.10 6.86 11.10
CA LEU A 40 1.27 7.29 9.98
C LEU A 40 1.88 8.55 9.35
N LEU A 41 2.16 8.51 8.05
CA LEU A 41 2.74 9.60 7.29
C LEU A 41 1.69 10.21 6.35
N ALA A 42 1.89 11.46 5.93
CA ALA A 42 1.13 12.00 4.81
C ALA A 42 1.59 11.36 3.49
N MET A 43 0.71 11.37 2.50
CA MET A 43 1.04 10.85 1.16
C MET A 43 2.18 11.68 0.58
N GLY A 44 3.20 11.01 0.05
CA GLY A 44 4.43 11.61 -0.46
C GLY A 44 5.56 11.74 0.57
N GLU A 45 5.29 11.55 1.87
CA GLU A 45 6.30 11.64 2.92
C GLU A 45 7.05 10.31 3.13
N ARG A 46 8.33 10.43 3.51
CA ARG A 46 9.22 9.33 3.92
C ARG A 46 9.98 9.73 5.17
N LEU A 47 10.24 8.77 6.06
CA LEU A 47 11.15 8.97 7.19
C LEU A 47 12.62 8.74 6.79
N PRO A 48 13.58 9.44 7.43
CA PRO A 48 14.99 9.11 7.31
C PRO A 48 15.23 7.64 7.67
N GLY A 49 15.92 6.89 6.79
CA GLY A 49 16.21 5.48 7.01
C GLY A 49 15.01 4.54 6.87
N GLN A 50 13.84 5.01 6.43
CA GLN A 50 12.68 4.15 6.16
C GLN A 50 13.07 3.01 5.21
N ARG A 51 12.63 1.79 5.55
CA ARG A 51 12.94 0.56 4.80
C ARG A 51 11.71 -0.06 4.13
N ALA A 52 10.53 0.17 4.69
CA ALA A 52 9.27 -0.29 4.11
C ALA A 52 8.19 0.80 4.14
N LEU A 53 7.29 0.73 3.17
CA LEU A 53 6.05 1.50 3.14
C LEU A 53 4.88 0.52 3.16
N LEU A 54 4.12 0.54 4.27
CA LEU A 54 2.83 -0.15 4.35
C LEU A 54 1.73 0.80 3.87
N VAL A 55 0.92 0.34 2.91
CA VAL A 55 -0.18 1.12 2.35
C VAL A 55 -1.50 0.42 2.67
N VAL A 56 -2.40 1.12 3.37
CA VAL A 56 -3.72 0.60 3.75
C VAL A 56 -4.82 1.49 3.15
N GLY A 57 -5.44 1.03 2.08
CA GLY A 57 -6.44 1.85 1.36
C GLY A 57 -6.96 1.20 0.08
N GLY A 58 -7.80 1.93 -0.64
CA GLY A 58 -8.30 1.49 -1.95
C GLY A 58 -7.25 1.59 -3.06
N GLY A 59 -7.63 1.15 -4.27
CA GLY A 59 -6.74 1.15 -5.43
C GLY A 59 -6.07 2.49 -5.73
N THR A 60 -6.78 3.62 -5.54
CA THR A 60 -6.20 4.95 -5.74
C THR A 60 -4.97 5.22 -4.85
N LEU A 61 -5.04 4.90 -3.56
CA LEU A 61 -3.92 5.14 -2.65
C LEU A 61 -2.76 4.18 -2.97
N ILE A 62 -3.08 2.93 -3.29
CA ILE A 62 -2.09 1.93 -3.70
C ILE A 62 -1.37 2.39 -4.97
N ASP A 63 -2.10 2.88 -5.97
CA ASP A 63 -1.52 3.33 -7.24
C ASP A 63 -0.64 4.58 -7.08
N GLU A 64 -1.04 5.54 -6.24
CA GLU A 64 -0.19 6.68 -5.88
C GLU A 64 1.10 6.20 -5.17
N ALA A 65 1.00 5.24 -4.25
CA ALA A 65 2.15 4.71 -3.54
C ALA A 65 3.13 3.95 -4.45
N LYS A 66 2.63 3.17 -5.42
CA LYS A 66 3.49 2.50 -6.41
C LYS A 66 4.31 3.49 -7.22
N VAL A 67 3.64 4.52 -7.73
CA VAL A 67 4.28 5.52 -8.59
C VAL A 67 5.28 6.33 -7.78
N TRP A 68 4.89 6.77 -6.58
CA TRP A 68 5.80 7.47 -5.67
C TRP A 68 7.01 6.60 -5.29
N ARG A 69 6.80 5.33 -4.91
CA ARG A 69 7.90 4.40 -4.57
C ARG A 69 8.85 4.25 -5.75
N ARG A 70 8.32 4.03 -6.96
CA ARG A 70 9.15 3.88 -8.16
C ARG A 70 9.97 5.13 -8.47
N GLU A 71 9.41 6.32 -8.26
CA GLU A 71 10.04 7.59 -8.65
C GLU A 71 10.97 8.17 -7.57
N GLN A 72 10.60 8.05 -6.30
CA GLN A 72 11.23 8.75 -5.19
C GLN A 72 11.99 7.83 -4.23
N ALA A 73 11.63 6.55 -4.19
CA ALA A 73 12.16 5.62 -3.21
C ALA A 73 12.21 4.17 -3.73
N PRO A 74 12.90 3.91 -4.86
CA PRO A 74 12.88 2.60 -5.52
C PRO A 74 13.49 1.48 -4.65
N ASP A 75 14.25 1.86 -3.62
CA ASP A 75 14.85 0.98 -2.61
C ASP A 75 13.86 0.52 -1.52
N LEU A 76 12.73 1.22 -1.35
CA LEU A 76 11.73 0.84 -0.36
C LEU A 76 10.98 -0.41 -0.77
N GLU A 77 10.78 -1.27 0.20
CA GLU A 77 9.81 -2.34 0.13
C GLU A 77 8.38 -1.75 0.20
N LEU A 78 7.53 -2.12 -0.76
CA LEU A 78 6.14 -1.71 -0.81
C LEU A 78 5.23 -2.87 -0.39
N VAL A 79 4.43 -2.65 0.65
CA VAL A 79 3.49 -3.63 1.18
C VAL A 79 2.06 -3.09 1.08
N ALA A 80 1.18 -3.78 0.37
CA ALA A 80 -0.19 -3.32 0.10
C ALA A 80 -1.23 -4.10 0.91
N VAL A 81 -2.16 -3.37 1.54
CA VAL A 81 -3.35 -3.90 2.21
C VAL A 81 -4.58 -3.19 1.65
N PRO A 82 -5.31 -3.80 0.71
CA PRO A 82 -6.47 -3.16 0.12
C PRO A 82 -7.60 -3.02 1.17
N SER A 83 -8.21 -1.83 1.22
CA SER A 83 -9.40 -1.55 2.04
C SER A 83 -10.71 -1.69 1.27
N VAL A 84 -10.63 -1.90 -0.05
CA VAL A 84 -11.78 -2.08 -0.96
C VAL A 84 -11.43 -3.21 -1.93
N TRP A 85 -12.40 -4.08 -2.21
CA TRP A 85 -12.23 -5.21 -3.12
C TRP A 85 -12.52 -4.84 -4.57
N GLY A 86 -11.82 -5.48 -5.50
CA GLY A 86 -12.15 -5.45 -6.93
C GLY A 86 -11.20 -4.63 -7.82
N SER A 87 -10.24 -3.88 -7.26
CA SER A 87 -9.26 -3.14 -8.08
C SER A 87 -8.07 -3.99 -8.54
N GLY A 88 -7.64 -4.97 -7.74
CA GLY A 88 -6.43 -5.76 -8.00
C GLY A 88 -5.13 -4.93 -8.01
N ALA A 89 -5.16 -3.71 -7.45
CA ALA A 89 -4.00 -2.83 -7.41
C ALA A 89 -2.85 -3.46 -6.61
N GLU A 90 -3.17 -4.19 -5.54
CA GLU A 90 -2.21 -4.86 -4.67
C GLU A 90 -1.38 -5.97 -5.34
N VAL A 91 -1.81 -6.48 -6.50
CA VAL A 91 -1.12 -7.56 -7.24
C VAL A 91 -0.81 -7.23 -8.69
N SER A 92 -1.01 -6.00 -9.14
CA SER A 92 -0.83 -5.62 -10.55
C SER A 92 0.32 -4.64 -10.78
N PRO A 93 1.08 -4.77 -11.90
CA PRO A 93 2.11 -3.83 -12.32
C PRO A 93 1.53 -2.57 -13.00
N ILE A 94 0.28 -2.22 -12.67
CA ILE A 94 -0.49 -1.14 -13.28
C ILE A 94 -0.76 -0.09 -12.22
N ALA A 95 -0.65 1.19 -12.57
CA ALA A 95 -1.12 2.30 -11.75
C ALA A 95 -2.03 3.21 -12.57
N VAL A 96 -3.19 3.56 -12.02
CA VAL A 96 -4.17 4.46 -12.63
C VAL A 96 -4.28 5.73 -11.80
N LEU A 97 -3.68 6.82 -12.30
CA LEU A 97 -3.67 8.11 -11.63
C LEU A 97 -4.67 9.06 -12.26
N ASN A 98 -5.22 10.00 -11.46
CA ASN A 98 -5.90 11.17 -11.99
C ASN A 98 -4.91 12.35 -11.95
N ARG A 99 -4.50 12.86 -13.11
CA ARG A 99 -3.62 14.03 -13.25
C ARG A 99 -4.31 15.02 -14.20
N ASP A 100 -4.48 16.26 -13.76
CA ASP A 100 -5.12 17.33 -14.53
C ASP A 100 -6.49 16.96 -15.12
N GLY A 101 -7.31 16.25 -14.33
CA GLY A 101 -8.64 15.78 -14.74
C GLY A 101 -8.62 14.62 -15.75
N LYS A 102 -7.44 14.07 -16.09
CA LYS A 102 -7.27 12.94 -17.00
C LYS A 102 -6.79 11.70 -16.26
N LYS A 103 -7.30 10.54 -16.67
CA LYS A 103 -6.76 9.25 -16.24
C LYS A 103 -5.45 8.97 -16.98
N VAL A 104 -4.36 8.89 -16.23
CA VAL A 104 -3.05 8.46 -16.71
C VAL A 104 -2.83 7.04 -16.25
N ILE A 105 -2.67 6.11 -17.19
CA ILE A 105 -2.40 4.70 -16.90
C ILE A 105 -0.93 4.43 -17.15
N GLN A 106 -0.27 3.87 -16.16
CA GLN A 106 1.11 3.44 -16.25
C GLN A 106 1.19 1.92 -16.10
N LYS A 107 2.07 1.29 -16.87
CA LYS A 107 2.34 -0.15 -16.79
C LYS A 107 3.85 -0.34 -16.74
N ASP A 108 4.34 -0.91 -15.64
CA ASP A 108 5.76 -1.14 -15.41
C ASP A 108 5.89 -2.22 -14.33
N PRO A 109 6.69 -3.29 -14.54
CA PRO A 109 6.89 -4.33 -13.53
C PRO A 109 7.35 -3.80 -12.17
N ARG A 110 8.04 -2.65 -12.13
CA ARG A 110 8.49 -1.99 -10.89
C ARG A 110 7.35 -1.36 -10.07
N LEU A 111 6.14 -1.32 -10.62
CA LEU A 111 4.93 -0.88 -9.92
C LEU A 111 4.28 -2.02 -9.12
N LEU A 112 4.78 -3.25 -9.19
CA LEU A 112 4.30 -4.29 -8.29
C LEU A 112 4.69 -3.95 -6.85
N PRO A 113 3.75 -4.08 -5.89
CA PRO A 113 4.12 -4.23 -4.50
C PRO A 113 5.02 -5.45 -4.32
N ASP A 114 5.93 -5.40 -3.37
CA ASP A 114 6.76 -6.54 -3.03
C ASP A 114 5.93 -7.59 -2.28
N ARG A 115 5.00 -7.13 -1.44
CA ARG A 115 4.11 -7.97 -0.64
C ARG A 115 2.69 -7.41 -0.59
N TYR A 116 1.74 -8.29 -0.31
CA TYR A 116 0.35 -7.90 -0.06
C TYR A 116 -0.31 -8.77 1.01
N SER A 117 -1.35 -8.23 1.63
CA SER A 117 -2.13 -8.92 2.65
C SER A 117 -3.58 -8.45 2.63
N PHE A 118 -4.52 -9.33 2.99
CA PHE A 118 -5.94 -8.99 3.08
C PHE A 118 -6.36 -8.87 4.54
N TRP A 119 -6.89 -7.70 4.91
CA TRP A 119 -7.42 -7.47 6.25
C TRP A 119 -8.89 -7.94 6.32
N PRO A 120 -9.20 -9.06 7.01
CA PRO A 120 -10.54 -9.67 7.00
C PRO A 120 -11.66 -8.72 7.43
N GLU A 121 -11.42 -7.88 8.43
CA GLU A 121 -12.41 -6.95 8.97
C GLU A 121 -12.63 -5.71 8.10
N LEU A 122 -11.75 -5.43 7.12
CA LEU A 122 -12.07 -4.48 6.05
C LEU A 122 -12.88 -5.17 4.96
N ALA A 123 -12.62 -6.44 4.73
CA ALA A 123 -13.34 -7.22 3.75
C ALA A 123 -14.82 -7.44 4.07
N SER A 124 -15.12 -7.66 5.34
CA SER A 124 -16.50 -7.81 5.82
C SER A 124 -17.30 -6.51 5.81
N SER A 125 -16.67 -5.34 5.60
CA SER A 125 -17.31 -4.03 5.68
C SER A 125 -17.87 -3.50 4.35
N ILE A 126 -17.72 -4.25 3.26
CA ILE A 126 -18.28 -3.87 1.96
C ILE A 126 -19.79 -4.18 1.94
N PRO A 127 -20.67 -3.19 1.67
CA PRO A 127 -22.09 -3.43 1.48
C PRO A 127 -22.34 -4.41 0.33
N ARG A 128 -23.28 -5.34 0.53
CA ARG A 128 -23.72 -6.27 -0.53
C ARG A 128 -24.56 -5.57 -1.58
#